data_AF-A0A0B2VZS0-F1
#
_entry.id   AF-A0A0B2VZS0-F1
#
_cell.length_a   1.000
_cell.length_b   1.000
_cell.length_c   1.000
_cell.angle_alpha   90.00
_cell.angle_beta   90.00
_cell.angle_gamma   90.00
#
_symmetry.space_group_name_H-M   'P 1'
#
loop_
_entity.id
_entity.type
_entity.pdbx_description
1 polymer ?
#
loop_
_entity_poly.entity_id
_entity_poly.type
_entity_poly.pdbx_seq_one_letter_code
_entity_poly.pdbx_strand_id
1 'polypeptide(L)'
;MHGASFIALPSNQYTESEPQIEIDESTQANLEILSTIRQGNDTCTLQSICVPVPVDNPDPGVLVFPRCYEITQCVGSCCDSVESCHPTATEYLQKPIVEMVYAGHNRFLINQTLNITMEQHRACSCRDCTLEEQPECMPGQVIGASCTCECGNQLDKNNCKEETL
;
A
#
# COMPACT_ATOMS: atom_id res chain seq x y z
N MET A 1 72.07 7.03 12.64
CA MET A 1 72.50 6.90 11.22
C MET A 1 71.63 5.79 10.64
N HIS A 2 70.66 5.97 9.75
CA HIS A 2 70.46 6.95 8.70
C HIS A 2 69.00 7.45 8.69
N GLY A 3 68.82 8.72 8.36
CA GLY A 3 67.53 9.32 8.05
C GLY A 3 67.35 9.49 6.55
N ALA A 4 66.08 9.65 6.15
CA ALA A 4 65.57 10.27 4.92
C ALA A 4 64.04 10.16 5.02
N SER A 5 63.19 11.10 4.61
CA SER A 5 63.33 12.50 4.25
C SER A 5 61.90 13.04 4.34
N PHE A 6 61.69 14.18 5.00
CA PHE A 6 60.43 14.89 4.95
C PHE A 6 60.30 15.55 3.58
N ILE A 7 59.35 15.10 2.76
CA ILE A 7 58.90 15.88 1.62
C ILE A 7 57.72 16.71 2.13
N ALA A 8 57.98 17.99 2.37
CA ALA A 8 56.94 18.99 2.53
C ALA A 8 56.20 19.09 1.18
N LEU A 9 54.94 18.66 1.16
CA LEU A 9 54.03 18.97 0.07
C LEU A 9 53.62 20.44 0.19
N PRO A 10 53.60 21.20 -0.92
CA PRO A 10 53.28 22.61 -0.89
C PRO A 10 51.84 22.83 -0.43
N SER A 11 51.64 23.85 0.40
CA SER A 11 50.33 24.39 0.75
C SER A 11 49.65 24.92 -0.51
N ASN A 12 48.96 24.05 -1.24
CA ASN A 12 48.07 24.48 -2.30
C ASN A 12 46.86 25.12 -1.61
N GLN A 13 46.79 26.46 -1.65
CA GLN A 13 45.54 27.18 -1.44
C GLN A 13 44.62 26.81 -2.62
N TYR A 14 43.88 25.70 -2.49
CA TYR A 14 42.69 25.50 -3.28
C TYR A 14 41.64 26.45 -2.73
N THR A 15 41.51 27.61 -3.36
CA THR A 15 40.24 28.32 -3.37
C THR A 15 39.27 27.36 -4.06
N GLU A 16 38.45 26.64 -3.29
CA GLU A 16 37.25 25.99 -3.82
C GLU A 16 36.32 27.11 -4.30
N SER A 17 36.52 27.55 -5.54
CA SER A 17 35.42 28.12 -6.29
C SER A 17 34.56 26.93 -6.68
N GLU A 18 33.57 26.64 -5.84
CA GLU A 18 32.40 25.85 -6.20
C GLU A 18 31.98 26.33 -7.61
N PRO A 19 31.89 25.44 -8.62
CA PRO A 19 31.49 25.87 -9.94
C PRO A 19 30.09 26.46 -9.80
N GLN A 20 29.95 27.78 -9.94
CA GLN A 20 28.65 28.39 -10.11
C GLN A 20 28.13 27.90 -11.46
N ILE A 21 27.38 26.80 -11.43
CA ILE A 21 26.59 26.37 -12.57
C ILE A 21 25.55 27.48 -12.76
N GLU A 22 25.81 28.38 -13.71
CA GLU A 22 24.80 29.34 -14.15
C GLU A 22 23.61 28.54 -14.66
N ILE A 23 22.53 28.56 -13.86
CA ILE A 23 21.28 27.91 -14.20
C ILE A 23 20.69 28.72 -15.34
N ASP A 24 20.64 28.13 -16.55
CA ASP A 24 20.03 28.83 -17.67
C ASP A 24 18.54 29.11 -17.40
N GLU A 25 18.00 30.13 -18.07
CA GLU A 25 16.61 30.58 -17.90
C GLU A 25 15.60 29.43 -18.12
N SER A 26 15.92 28.50 -19.03
CA SER A 26 15.12 27.31 -19.31
C SER A 26 15.10 26.35 -18.11
N THR A 27 16.24 26.13 -17.47
CA THR A 27 16.39 25.27 -16.31
C THR A 27 15.67 25.88 -15.10
N GLN A 28 15.72 27.21 -14.93
CA GLN A 28 14.98 27.89 -13.89
C GLN A 28 13.45 27.77 -14.10
N ALA A 29 12.96 27.97 -15.32
CA ALA A 29 11.55 27.76 -15.64
C ALA A 29 11.10 26.30 -15.41
N ASN A 30 11.94 25.32 -15.76
CA ASN A 30 11.66 23.91 -15.51
C ASN A 30 11.59 23.60 -13.99
N LEU A 31 12.48 24.18 -13.19
CA LEU A 31 12.47 24.03 -11.73
C LEU A 31 11.22 24.66 -11.11
N GLU A 32 10.79 25.83 -11.60
CA GLU A 32 9.53 26.44 -11.17
C GLU A 32 8.33 25.54 -11.47
N ILE A 33 8.27 24.93 -12.66
CA ILE A 33 7.22 23.96 -13.01
C ILE A 33 7.26 22.77 -12.05
N LEU A 34 8.43 22.15 -11.83
CA LEU A 34 8.58 21.00 -10.93
C LEU A 34 8.20 21.33 -9.49
N SER A 35 8.40 22.58 -9.04
CA SER A 35 7.99 23.02 -7.71
C SER A 35 6.47 22.97 -7.50
N THR A 36 5.70 23.07 -8.58
CA THR A 36 4.22 23.03 -8.56
C THR A 36 3.64 21.63 -8.69
N ILE A 37 4.43 20.67 -9.16
CA ILE A 37 3.97 19.28 -9.39
C ILE A 37 4.22 18.47 -8.10
N ARG A 38 3.16 17.86 -7.58
CA ARG A 38 3.21 16.93 -6.46
C ARG A 38 2.65 15.59 -6.91
N GLN A 39 3.39 14.51 -6.65
CA GLN A 39 2.87 13.17 -6.83
C GLN A 39 1.72 12.95 -5.84
N GLY A 40 0.63 12.34 -6.30
CA GLY A 40 -0.46 11.88 -5.44
C GLY A 40 0.01 10.74 -4.53
N ASN A 41 -0.78 10.42 -3.51
CA ASN A 41 -0.50 9.28 -2.65
C ASN A 41 -1.41 8.10 -3.03
N ASP A 42 -0.99 6.90 -2.65
CA ASP A 42 -1.86 5.72 -2.72
C ASP A 42 -3.11 5.93 -1.86
N THR A 43 -4.23 5.36 -2.32
CA THR A 43 -5.52 5.42 -1.62
C THR A 43 -5.99 4.04 -1.12
N CYS A 44 -5.12 3.03 -1.25
CA CYS A 44 -5.40 1.65 -0.82
C CYS A 44 -5.59 1.57 0.70
N THR A 45 -6.86 1.50 1.12
CA THR A 45 -7.27 1.58 2.53
C THR A 45 -8.39 0.60 2.86
N LEU A 46 -8.55 0.27 4.13
CA LEU A 46 -9.68 -0.51 4.63
C LEU A 46 -10.94 0.37 4.67
N GLN A 47 -12.02 -0.09 4.05
CA GLN A 47 -13.32 0.59 4.08
C GLN A 47 -14.44 -0.42 4.30
N SER A 48 -15.44 -0.06 5.11
CA SER A 48 -16.67 -0.85 5.27
C SER A 48 -17.59 -0.62 4.08
N ILE A 49 -17.84 -1.68 3.30
CA ILE A 49 -18.69 -1.62 2.10
C ILE A 49 -19.76 -2.72 2.11
N CYS A 50 -20.82 -2.55 1.32
CA CYS A 50 -21.86 -3.57 1.12
C CYS A 50 -21.34 -4.63 0.13
N VAL A 51 -20.88 -5.77 0.67
CA VAL A 51 -20.43 -6.93 -0.11
C VAL A 51 -21.64 -7.83 -0.40
N PRO A 52 -22.00 -8.07 -1.67
CA PRO A 52 -23.14 -8.91 -2.04
C PRO A 52 -23.04 -10.30 -1.42
N VAL A 53 -24.16 -10.83 -0.95
CA VAL A 53 -24.25 -12.23 -0.55
C VAL A 53 -24.03 -13.09 -1.80
N PRO A 54 -23.07 -14.05 -1.79
CA PRO A 54 -22.91 -14.97 -2.90
C PRO A 54 -24.15 -15.85 -2.98
N VAL A 55 -24.89 -15.74 -4.09
CA VAL A 55 -26.05 -16.58 -4.38
C VAL A 55 -25.71 -17.38 -5.63
N ASP A 56 -25.57 -18.68 -5.48
CA ASP A 56 -25.36 -19.57 -6.62
C ASP A 56 -26.67 -19.75 -7.38
N ASN A 57 -26.71 -19.19 -8.59
CA ASN A 57 -27.73 -19.40 -9.62
C ASN A 57 -29.19 -19.39 -9.07
N PRO A 58 -29.72 -18.21 -8.66
CA PRO A 58 -31.01 -18.14 -8.00
C PRO A 58 -32.11 -18.57 -8.97
N ASP A 59 -32.78 -19.68 -8.66
CA ASP A 59 -34.12 -19.93 -9.16
C ASP A 59 -34.92 -18.62 -8.98
N PRO A 60 -35.55 -18.07 -10.02
CA PRO A 60 -36.29 -16.81 -9.92
C PRO A 60 -37.43 -16.85 -8.89
N GLY A 61 -37.84 -18.03 -8.43
CA GLY A 61 -38.77 -18.23 -7.31
C GLY A 61 -38.15 -18.09 -5.91
N VAL A 62 -36.83 -17.92 -5.80
CA VAL A 62 -36.08 -17.85 -4.53
C VAL A 62 -35.54 -16.44 -4.30
N LEU A 63 -35.82 -15.89 -3.12
CA LEU A 63 -35.27 -14.63 -2.63
C LEU A 63 -34.35 -14.88 -1.44
N VAL A 64 -33.19 -14.21 -1.44
CA VAL A 64 -32.23 -14.24 -0.33
C VAL A 64 -32.23 -12.91 0.41
N PHE A 65 -32.23 -12.97 1.74
CA PHE A 65 -32.14 -11.80 2.61
C PHE A 65 -31.07 -12.00 3.71
N PRO A 66 -30.23 -10.99 4.00
CA PRO A 66 -30.07 -9.74 3.25
C PRO A 66 -29.40 -9.99 1.88
N ARG A 67 -29.40 -8.97 1.01
CA ARG A 67 -28.73 -9.04 -0.30
C ARG A 67 -27.23 -8.74 -0.23
N CYS A 68 -26.78 -8.09 0.83
CA CYS A 68 -25.38 -7.84 1.13
C CYS A 68 -25.18 -7.71 2.64
N TYR A 69 -23.92 -7.82 3.07
CA TYR A 69 -23.50 -7.40 4.40
C TYR A 69 -22.53 -6.23 4.30
N GLU A 70 -22.54 -5.38 5.32
CA GLU A 70 -21.45 -4.45 5.55
C GLU A 70 -20.23 -5.24 6.04
N ILE A 71 -19.17 -5.25 5.23
CA ILE A 71 -17.92 -5.98 5.45
C ILE A 71 -16.75 -5.07 5.11
N THR A 72 -15.70 -5.11 5.92
CA THR A 72 -14.48 -4.34 5.67
C THR A 72 -13.68 -4.96 4.52
N GLN A 73 -13.35 -4.15 3.52
CA GLN A 73 -12.67 -4.55 2.29
C GLN A 73 -11.56 -3.55 1.94
N CYS A 74 -10.63 -3.96 1.07
CA CYS A 74 -9.57 -3.10 0.56
C CYS A 74 -10.11 -2.33 -0.65
N VAL A 75 -10.06 -1.00 -0.57
CA VAL A 75 -10.60 -0.10 -1.60
C VAL A 75 -9.57 1.00 -1.86
N GLY A 76 -9.40 1.35 -3.13
CA GLY A 76 -8.53 2.44 -3.54
C GLY A 76 -7.67 2.07 -4.75
N SER A 77 -6.62 2.85 -4.95
CA SER A 77 -5.70 2.74 -6.07
C SER A 77 -4.25 2.92 -5.63
N CYS A 78 -3.35 2.53 -6.51
CA CYS A 78 -1.91 2.62 -6.35
C CYS A 78 -1.34 3.59 -7.40
N CYS A 79 -0.26 4.27 -7.07
CA CYS A 79 0.39 5.22 -7.97
C CYS A 79 1.11 4.50 -9.12
N ASP A 80 1.66 3.31 -8.86
CA ASP A 80 2.24 2.48 -9.90
C ASP A 80 1.14 1.71 -10.64
N SER A 81 1.16 1.77 -11.97
CA SER A 81 0.20 1.10 -12.85
C SER A 81 0.29 -0.43 -12.85
N VAL A 82 1.40 -1.00 -12.38
CA VAL A 82 1.54 -2.47 -12.26
C VAL A 82 1.09 -2.99 -10.90
N GLU A 83 0.86 -2.10 -9.93
CA GLU A 83 0.38 -2.42 -8.60
C GLU A 83 -1.16 -2.29 -8.53
N SER A 84 -1.80 -3.13 -7.72
CA SER A 84 -3.21 -2.99 -7.39
C SER A 84 -3.45 -3.16 -5.89
N CYS A 85 -4.52 -2.54 -5.39
CA CYS A 85 -4.84 -2.60 -3.97
C CYS A 85 -5.35 -4.00 -3.60
N HIS A 86 -4.61 -4.69 -2.73
CA HIS A 86 -4.91 -6.05 -2.32
C HIS A 86 -4.89 -6.21 -0.79
N PRO A 87 -5.64 -7.20 -0.26
CA PRO A 87 -5.52 -7.55 1.14
C PRO A 87 -4.19 -8.23 1.44
N THR A 88 -3.54 -7.81 2.54
CA THR A 88 -2.35 -8.48 3.09
C THR A 88 -2.67 -9.36 4.30
N ALA A 89 -3.86 -9.18 4.88
CA ALA A 89 -4.40 -10.03 5.93
C ALA A 89 -5.92 -10.11 5.80
N THR A 90 -6.47 -11.30 6.00
CA THR A 90 -7.89 -11.59 5.85
C THR A 90 -8.41 -12.41 7.02
N GLU A 91 -9.71 -12.31 7.27
CA GLU A 91 -10.44 -13.15 8.19
C GLU A 91 -11.77 -13.59 7.57
N TYR A 92 -12.35 -14.66 8.09
CA TYR A 92 -13.61 -15.22 7.58
C TYR A 92 -14.69 -15.14 8.66
N LEU A 93 -15.81 -14.52 8.32
CA LEU A 93 -16.95 -14.30 9.21
C LEU A 93 -18.13 -15.18 8.81
N GLN A 94 -18.77 -15.83 9.79
CA GLN A 94 -20.04 -16.52 9.57
C GLN A 94 -21.20 -15.52 9.70
N LYS A 95 -22.08 -15.46 8.69
CA LYS A 95 -23.22 -14.55 8.63
C LYS A 95 -24.51 -15.31 8.28
N PRO A 96 -25.63 -15.07 9.00
CA PRO A 96 -26.88 -15.81 8.77
C PRO A 96 -27.76 -15.16 7.69
N ILE A 97 -28.02 -15.87 6.60
CA ILE A 97 -28.97 -15.48 5.56
C ILE A 97 -30.28 -16.27 5.68
N VAL A 98 -31.35 -15.72 5.11
CA VAL A 98 -32.65 -16.34 5.00
C VAL A 98 -33.00 -16.51 3.53
N GLU A 99 -33.32 -17.74 3.14
CA GLU A 99 -33.90 -18.04 1.84
C GLU A 99 -35.42 -18.08 1.96
N MET A 100 -36.08 -17.43 1.03
CA MET A 100 -37.53 -17.36 0.95
C MET A 100 -38.00 -17.85 -0.42
N VAL A 101 -39.01 -18.71 -0.45
CA VAL A 101 -39.56 -19.30 -1.67
C VAL A 101 -40.93 -18.70 -1.97
N TYR A 102 -41.22 -18.49 -3.25
CA TYR A 102 -42.50 -17.96 -3.70
C TYR A 102 -43.63 -18.98 -3.46
N ALA A 103 -44.66 -18.57 -2.70
CA ALA A 103 -45.80 -19.41 -2.36
C ALA A 103 -47.08 -19.04 -3.13
N GLY A 104 -46.98 -18.20 -4.16
CA GLY A 104 -48.13 -17.66 -4.88
C GLY A 104 -48.75 -16.43 -4.22
N HIS A 105 -49.67 -15.76 -4.92
CA HIS A 105 -50.39 -14.58 -4.44
C HIS A 105 -49.49 -13.46 -3.89
N ASN A 106 -48.34 -13.19 -4.52
CA ASN A 106 -47.36 -12.20 -4.07
C ASN A 106 -46.81 -12.44 -2.65
N ARG A 107 -46.75 -13.70 -2.21
CA ARG A 107 -46.22 -14.08 -0.90
C ARG A 107 -44.98 -14.95 -1.04
N PHE A 108 -44.03 -14.71 -0.14
CA PHE A 108 -42.86 -15.55 0.06
C PHE A 108 -42.93 -16.17 1.45
N LEU A 109 -42.49 -17.43 1.56
CA LEU A 109 -42.35 -18.13 2.83
C LEU A 109 -40.87 -18.35 3.10
N ILE A 110 -40.47 -18.22 4.37
CA ILE A 110 -39.13 -18.60 4.80
C ILE A 110 -38.97 -20.10 4.54
N ASN A 111 -38.05 -20.44 3.67
CA ASN A 111 -37.69 -21.82 3.37
C ASN A 111 -36.70 -22.33 4.41
N GLN A 112 -35.58 -21.62 4.56
CA GLN A 112 -34.50 -21.99 5.48
C GLN A 112 -33.64 -20.79 5.88
N THR A 113 -32.89 -20.97 6.96
CA THR A 113 -31.83 -20.05 7.40
C THR A 113 -30.49 -20.76 7.26
N LEU A 114 -29.53 -20.12 6.62
CA LEU A 114 -28.21 -20.66 6.33
C LEU A 114 -27.13 -19.73 6.88
N ASN A 115 -26.01 -20.27 7.32
CA ASN A 115 -24.83 -19.46 7.60
C ASN A 115 -23.89 -19.51 6.39
N ILE A 116 -23.51 -18.35 5.90
CA ILE A 116 -22.52 -18.19 4.83
C ILE A 116 -21.21 -17.67 5.40
N THR A 117 -20.12 -17.96 4.70
CA THR A 117 -18.80 -17.42 5.03
C THR A 117 -18.55 -16.18 4.17
N MET A 118 -18.24 -15.06 4.82
CA MET A 118 -17.88 -13.79 4.17
C MET A 118 -16.42 -13.45 4.51
N GLU A 119 -15.65 -13.05 3.50
CA GLU A 119 -14.25 -12.62 3.67
C GLU A 119 -14.18 -11.16 4.08
N GLN A 120 -13.47 -10.87 5.17
CA GLN A 120 -13.21 -9.52 5.67
C GLN A 120 -11.71 -9.24 5.65
N HIS A 121 -11.32 -8.10 5.11
CA HIS A 121 -9.92 -7.70 5.07
C HIS A 121 -9.52 -7.03 6.40
N ARG A 122 -8.29 -7.30 6.85
CA ARG A 122 -7.71 -6.75 8.09
C ARG A 122 -6.52 -5.84 7.84
N ALA A 123 -5.91 -5.90 6.65
CA ALA A 123 -4.86 -5.00 6.20
C ALA A 123 -4.85 -4.94 4.67
N CYS A 124 -4.39 -3.82 4.11
CA CYS A 124 -4.33 -3.57 2.67
C CYS A 124 -2.96 -3.02 2.28
N SER A 125 -2.52 -3.34 1.07
CA SER A 125 -1.30 -2.80 0.49
C SER A 125 -1.43 -2.73 -1.04
N CYS A 126 -0.78 -1.76 -1.64
CA CYS A 126 -0.54 -1.72 -3.09
C CYS A 126 0.47 -2.77 -3.55
N ARG A 127 1.30 -3.24 -2.62
CA ARG A 127 2.33 -4.24 -2.86
C ARG A 127 1.86 -5.60 -2.39
N ASP A 128 1.96 -6.57 -3.27
CA ASP A 128 1.76 -7.97 -2.97
C ASP A 128 3.07 -8.56 -2.39
N CYS A 129 3.34 -8.25 -1.13
CA CYS A 129 4.42 -8.87 -0.36
C CYS A 129 3.89 -10.10 0.41
N THR A 130 3.30 -11.06 -0.30
CA THR A 130 2.79 -12.35 0.22
C THR A 130 3.89 -13.31 0.71
N LEU A 131 4.95 -12.77 1.29
CA LEU A 131 5.89 -13.58 2.06
C LEU A 131 5.16 -14.05 3.33
N GLU A 132 5.26 -15.34 3.63
CA GLU A 132 4.63 -15.96 4.82
C GLU A 132 5.05 -15.26 6.14
N GLU A 133 6.16 -14.52 6.10
CA GLU A 133 6.60 -13.62 7.17
C GLU A 133 6.91 -12.24 6.55
N GLN A 134 6.09 -11.23 6.83
CA GLN A 134 6.44 -9.84 6.53
C GLN A 134 7.60 -9.42 7.46
N PRO A 135 8.66 -8.77 6.94
CA PRO A 135 9.78 -8.36 7.77
C PRO A 135 9.34 -7.27 8.76
N GLU A 136 9.66 -7.46 10.05
CA GLU A 136 9.55 -6.39 11.04
C GLU A 136 10.62 -5.33 10.75
N CYS A 137 10.21 -4.15 10.29
CA CYS A 137 11.12 -3.06 9.99
C CYS A 137 11.46 -2.26 11.25
N MET A 138 12.72 -1.82 11.35
CA MET A 138 13.16 -0.94 12.43
C MET A 138 12.45 0.42 12.39
N PRO A 139 12.34 1.13 13.53
CA PRO A 139 11.80 2.48 13.55
C PRO A 139 12.50 3.39 12.51
N GLY A 140 11.72 3.96 11.58
CA GLY A 140 12.24 4.79 10.48
C GLY A 140 12.38 4.07 9.13
N GLN A 141 12.22 2.74 9.11
CA GLN A 141 12.10 1.94 7.89
C GLN A 141 10.63 1.61 7.60
N VAL A 142 10.33 1.40 6.32
CA VAL A 142 9.04 0.95 5.80
C VAL A 142 9.28 -0.19 4.83
N ILE A 143 8.31 -1.08 4.63
CA ILE A 143 8.42 -2.12 3.61
C ILE A 143 8.46 -1.45 2.24
N GLY A 144 9.60 -1.56 1.56
CA GLY A 144 9.90 -0.98 0.26
C GLY A 144 9.31 -1.75 -0.91
N ALA A 145 9.55 -1.28 -2.13
CA ALA A 145 9.01 -1.89 -3.35
C ALA A 145 9.60 -3.28 -3.61
N SER A 146 10.79 -3.54 -3.07
CA SER A 146 11.46 -4.84 -3.11
C SER A 146 10.92 -5.85 -2.08
N CYS A 147 9.87 -5.50 -1.32
CA CYS A 147 9.38 -6.27 -0.16
C CYS A 147 10.46 -6.48 0.92
N THR A 148 11.45 -5.58 1.00
CA THR A 148 12.44 -5.51 2.08
C THR A 148 12.28 -4.20 2.85
N CYS A 149 12.83 -4.13 4.06
CA CYS A 149 12.79 -2.88 4.83
C CYS A 149 13.70 -1.83 4.19
N GLU A 150 13.10 -0.73 3.76
CA GLU A 150 13.76 0.40 3.10
C GLU A 150 13.51 1.68 3.91
N CYS A 151 14.41 2.65 3.80
CA CYS A 151 14.24 3.94 4.45
C CYS A 151 13.14 4.73 3.75
N GLY A 152 12.08 5.11 4.48
CA GLY A 152 10.93 5.82 3.91
C GLY A 152 11.26 7.20 3.36
N ASN A 153 12.35 7.81 3.83
CA ASN A 153 12.88 9.07 3.31
C ASN A 153 14.32 8.88 2.83
N GLN A 154 14.56 9.00 1.52
CA GLN A 154 15.91 8.86 0.96
C GLN A 154 16.84 10.02 1.37
N LEU A 155 16.32 11.18 1.78
CA LEU A 155 17.13 12.28 2.32
C LEU A 155 17.70 11.94 3.71
N ASP A 156 16.96 11.17 4.51
CA ASP A 156 17.40 10.66 5.82
C ASP A 156 18.08 9.28 5.72
N LYS A 157 18.36 8.80 4.50
CA LYS A 157 19.02 7.50 4.26
C LYS A 157 20.35 7.36 5.01
N ASN A 158 21.02 8.47 5.32
CA ASN A 158 22.25 8.45 6.12
C ASN A 158 22.01 8.23 7.63
N ASN A 159 20.84 8.59 8.15
CA ASN A 159 20.42 8.41 9.55
C ASN A 159 19.66 7.10 9.76
N CYS A 160 19.07 6.57 8.70
CA CYS A 160 18.49 5.25 8.65
C CYS A 160 19.61 4.20 8.47
N LYS A 161 20.47 4.07 9.47
CA LYS A 161 21.46 3.00 9.54
C LYS A 161 21.07 2.04 10.64
N GLU A 162 21.17 0.76 10.32
CA GLU A 162 20.99 -0.35 11.25
C GLU A 162 21.81 -0.09 12.52
N GLU A 163 21.16 -0.14 13.70
CA GLU A 163 21.90 -0.40 14.93
C GLU A 163 22.44 -1.83 14.82
N THR A 164 23.65 -1.96 14.29
CA THR A 164 24.35 -3.23 14.19
C THR A 164 24.70 -3.68 15.61
N LEU A 165 24.13 -4.81 16.04
CA LEU A 165 24.47 -5.48 17.29
C LEU A 165 25.58 -6.50 17.05
#